data_AF-A0A7L9BD31-F1
#
_entry.id   AF-A0A7L9BD31-F1
#
_cell.length_a   1.000
_cell.length_b   1.000
_cell.length_c   1.000
_cell.angle_alpha   90.00
_cell.angle_beta   90.00
_cell.angle_gamma   90.00
#
_symmetry.space_group_name_H-M   'P 1'
#
loop_
_entity.id
_entity.type
_entity.pdbx_description
1 polymer ?
#
loop_
_entity_poly.entity_id
_entity_poly.type
_entity_poly.pdbx_seq_one_letter_code
_entity_poly.pdbx_strand_id
1 'polypeptide(L)'
;MASFLLTLVLISSGVILVYSQIVAVWPSHLYHIMFFLFISTAGLFYYLVHTKEERPESFVQFYLLTMAIKLVAYAVFMIFVISRNRDGATPNVVFFMIVYLLFTIAEVAFLYRKVNQ
;
A
#
# COMPACT_ATOMS: atom_id res chain seq x y z
N MET A 1 -13.24 -9.43 3.45
CA MET A 1 -13.08 -8.25 2.57
C MET A 1 -13.42 -6.95 3.29
N ALA A 2 -14.64 -6.79 3.83
CA ALA A 2 -15.06 -5.54 4.49
C ALA A 2 -14.15 -5.09 5.65
N SER A 3 -13.73 -6.01 6.54
CA SER A 3 -12.82 -5.69 7.65
C SER A 3 -11.44 -5.21 7.19
N PHE A 4 -10.95 -5.71 6.06
CA PHE A 4 -9.67 -5.30 5.49
C PHE A 4 -9.75 -3.89 4.89
N LEU A 5 -10.79 -3.63 4.08
CA LEU A 5 -11.02 -2.30 3.51
C LEU A 5 -11.20 -1.24 4.60
N LEU A 6 -11.97 -1.56 5.65
CA LEU A 6 -12.14 -0.68 6.80
C LEU A 6 -10.81 -0.40 7.50
N THR A 7 -9.95 -1.42 7.65
CA THR A 7 -8.60 -1.24 8.22
C THR A 7 -7.75 -0.30 7.35
N LEU A 8 -7.76 -0.47 6.03
CA LEU A 8 -7.04 0.44 5.12
C LEU A 8 -7.57 1.88 5.23
N VAL A 9 -8.88 2.08 5.31
CA VAL A 9 -9.48 3.41 5.50
C VAL A 9 -9.04 4.03 6.83
N LEU A 10 -9.02 3.24 7.92
CA LEU A 10 -8.55 3.69 9.23
C LEU A 10 -7.07 4.05 9.24
N ILE A 11 -6.22 3.28 8.55
CA ILE A 11 -4.79 3.60 8.42
C ILE A 11 -4.64 4.90 7.61
N SER A 12 -5.34 5.05 6.49
CA SER A 12 -5.30 6.27 5.68
C SER A 12 -5.71 7.50 6.48
N SER A 13 -6.85 7.44 7.18
CA SER A 13 -7.33 8.57 7.98
C SER A 13 -6.42 8.86 9.17
N GLY A 14 -5.95 7.81 9.87
CA GLY A 14 -5.01 7.94 10.98
C GLY A 14 -3.70 8.59 10.56
N VAL A 15 -3.12 8.17 9.43
CA VAL A 15 -1.89 8.78 8.90
C VAL A 15 -2.11 10.24 8.55
N ILE A 16 -3.21 10.59 7.87
CA ILE A 16 -3.52 11.99 7.53
C ILE A 16 -3.65 12.85 8.79
N LEU A 17 -4.37 12.37 9.81
CA LEU A 17 -4.55 13.07 11.08
C LEU A 17 -3.21 13.27 11.79
N VAL A 18 -2.42 12.22 11.98
CA VAL A 18 -1.11 12.31 12.63
C VAL A 18 -0.16 13.25 11.87
N TYR A 19 -0.12 13.11 10.54
CA TYR A 19 0.76 13.93 9.71
C TYR A 19 0.39 15.42 9.79
N SER A 20 -0.91 15.75 9.85
CA SER A 20 -1.38 17.14 9.99
C SER A 20 -0.99 17.83 11.29
N GLN A 21 -0.69 17.06 12.35
CA GLN A 21 -0.26 17.61 13.64
C GLN A 21 1.25 17.81 13.75
N ILE A 22 2.03 17.02 13.00
CA ILE A 22 3.48 16.93 13.16
C ILE A 22 4.21 17.76 12.10
N VAL A 23 3.67 17.84 10.88
CA VAL A 23 4.41 18.35 9.72
C VAL A 23 3.78 19.63 9.18
N ALA A 24 4.60 20.68 9.09
CA ALA A 24 4.18 21.97 8.53
C ALA A 24 4.04 21.95 6.99
N VAL A 25 4.81 21.09 6.31
CA VAL A 25 4.83 20.98 4.84
C VAL A 25 4.13 19.71 4.37
N TRP A 26 3.06 19.89 3.62
CA TRP A 26 2.27 18.79 3.07
C TRP A 26 2.93 18.19 1.82
N PRO A 27 2.93 16.85 1.67
CA PRO A 27 3.37 16.20 0.44
C PRO A 27 2.50 16.66 -0.73
N SER A 28 3.12 17.17 -1.78
CA SER A 28 2.41 17.70 -2.95
C SER A 28 1.56 16.65 -3.68
N HIS A 29 1.90 15.37 -3.54
CA HIS A 29 1.19 14.26 -4.18
C HIS A 29 0.51 13.31 -3.18
N LEU A 30 0.14 13.81 -1.99
CA LEU A 30 -0.46 13.02 -0.91
C LEU A 30 -1.63 12.16 -1.40
N TYR A 31 -2.62 12.76 -2.07
CA TYR A 31 -3.81 12.04 -2.51
C TYR A 31 -3.51 10.98 -3.56
N HIS A 32 -2.57 11.26 -4.47
CA HIS A 32 -2.15 10.31 -5.50
C HIS A 32 -1.43 9.10 -4.87
N ILE A 33 -0.53 9.35 -3.91
CA ILE A 33 0.17 8.29 -3.16
C ILE A 33 -0.84 7.43 -2.39
N MET A 34 -1.74 8.05 -1.63
CA MET A 34 -2.78 7.35 -0.85
C MET A 34 -3.68 6.50 -1.73
N PHE A 35 -4.23 7.09 -2.79
CA PHE A 35 -5.12 6.40 -3.72
C PHE A 35 -4.43 5.22 -4.39
N PHE A 36 -3.21 5.42 -4.87
CA PHE A 36 -2.45 4.37 -5.54
C PHE A 36 -2.10 3.21 -4.59
N LEU A 37 -1.61 3.50 -3.38
CA LEU A 37 -1.33 2.48 -2.38
C LEU A 37 -2.62 1.74 -1.95
N PHE A 38 -3.73 2.45 -1.80
CA PHE A 38 -5.00 1.87 -1.38
C PHE A 38 -5.53 0.90 -2.42
N ILE A 39 -5.65 1.33 -3.68
CA ILE A 39 -6.19 0.49 -4.75
C ILE A 39 -5.28 -0.69 -5.02
N SER A 40 -3.97 -0.47 -5.11
CA SER A 40 -3.04 -1.58 -5.37
C SER A 40 -3.08 -2.62 -4.24
N THR A 41 -3.06 -2.21 -2.98
CA THR A 41 -3.12 -3.14 -1.84
C THR A 41 -4.49 -3.83 -1.75
N ALA A 42 -5.59 -3.11 -1.97
CA ALA A 42 -6.94 -3.70 -1.99
C ALA A 42 -7.12 -4.71 -3.13
N GLY A 43 -6.65 -4.38 -4.32
CA GLY A 43 -6.72 -5.24 -5.51
C GLY A 43 -5.86 -6.49 -5.36
N LEU A 44 -4.62 -6.35 -4.87
CA LEU A 44 -3.72 -7.47 -4.62
C LEU A 44 -4.29 -8.41 -3.56
N PHE A 45 -4.79 -7.86 -2.44
CA PHE A 45 -5.43 -8.67 -1.40
C PHE A 45 -6.62 -9.48 -1.94
N TYR A 46 -7.49 -8.85 -2.73
CA TYR A 46 -8.63 -9.53 -3.36
C TYR A 46 -8.17 -10.66 -4.28
N TYR A 47 -7.21 -10.38 -5.16
CA TYR A 47 -6.65 -11.35 -6.08
C TYR A 47 -6.02 -12.55 -5.35
N LEU A 48 -5.25 -12.30 -4.30
CA LEU A 48 -4.55 -13.35 -3.55
C LEU A 48 -5.52 -14.21 -2.73
N VAL A 49 -6.54 -13.61 -2.12
CA VAL A 49 -7.57 -14.37 -1.41
C VAL A 49 -8.33 -15.30 -2.37
N HIS A 50 -8.71 -14.80 -3.54
CA HIS A 50 -9.39 -15.62 -4.55
C HIS A 50 -8.48 -16.74 -5.08
N THR A 51 -7.20 -16.43 -5.31
CA THR A 51 -6.21 -17.43 -5.76
C THR A 51 -5.99 -18.53 -4.71
N LYS A 52 -6.04 -18.22 -3.41
CA LYS A 52 -5.98 -19.23 -2.33
C LYS A 52 -7.13 -20.23 -2.45
N GLU A 53 -8.34 -19.77 -2.77
CA GLU A 53 -9.53 -20.62 -2.89
C GLU A 53 -9.44 -21.57 -4.10
N GLU A 54 -8.86 -21.12 -5.21
CA GLU A 54 -8.74 -21.94 -6.43
C GLU A 54 -7.49 -22.84 -6.45
N ARG A 55 -6.34 -22.33 -5.99
CA ARG A 55 -5.02 -22.98 -6.12
C ARG A 55 -4.14 -22.72 -4.89
N PRO A 56 -4.43 -23.37 -3.75
CA PRO A 56 -3.72 -23.13 -2.50
C PRO A 56 -2.22 -23.46 -2.58
N GLU A 57 -1.84 -24.46 -3.38
CA GLU A 57 -0.45 -24.90 -3.52
C GLU A 57 0.46 -23.86 -4.18
N SER A 58 -0.10 -23.02 -5.06
CA SER A 58 0.64 -21.97 -5.77
C SER A 58 0.53 -20.60 -5.09
N PHE A 59 -0.19 -20.49 -3.96
CA PHE A 59 -0.43 -19.21 -3.28
C PHE A 59 0.85 -18.44 -2.99
N VAL A 60 1.89 -19.11 -2.46
CA VAL A 60 3.16 -18.47 -2.12
C VAL A 60 3.85 -17.91 -3.37
N GLN A 61 3.81 -18.63 -4.48
CA GLN A 61 4.41 -18.19 -5.75
C GLN A 61 3.71 -16.94 -6.28
N PHE A 62 2.36 -16.93 -6.28
CA PHE A 62 1.58 -15.76 -6.68
C PHE A 62 1.79 -14.58 -5.74
N TYR A 63 1.87 -14.82 -4.42
CA TYR A 63 2.20 -13.78 -3.45
C TYR A 63 3.55 -13.13 -3.74
N LEU A 64 4.61 -13.94 -3.92
CA LEU A 64 5.95 -13.43 -4.25
C LEU A 64 5.97 -12.66 -5.57
N LEU A 65 5.25 -13.15 -6.59
CA LEU A 65 5.10 -12.46 -7.87
C LEU A 65 4.42 -11.11 -7.69
N THR A 66 3.32 -11.04 -6.93
CA THR A 66 2.62 -9.79 -6.67
C THR A 66 3.48 -8.79 -5.92
N MET A 67 4.31 -9.24 -4.96
CA MET A 67 5.26 -8.37 -4.25
C MET A 67 6.33 -7.81 -5.19
N ALA A 68 6.86 -8.62 -6.11
CA ALA A 68 7.81 -8.16 -7.12
C ALA A 68 7.18 -7.10 -8.05
N ILE A 69 5.97 -7.36 -8.56
CA ILE A 69 5.22 -6.41 -9.39
C ILE A 69 4.94 -5.12 -8.63
N LYS A 70 4.50 -5.22 -7.37
CA LYS A 70 4.23 -4.08 -6.48
C LYS A 70 5.47 -3.21 -6.30
N LEU A 71 6.63 -3.81 -6.01
CA LEU A 71 7.90 -3.10 -5.88
C LEU A 71 8.29 -2.34 -7.16
N VAL A 72 8.18 -2.98 -8.33
CA VAL A 72 8.51 -2.34 -9.61
C VAL A 72 7.54 -1.20 -9.91
N ALA A 73 6.23 -1.43 -9.76
CA ALA A 73 5.21 -0.40 -10.00
C ALA A 73 5.40 0.80 -9.07
N TYR A 74 5.77 0.55 -7.81
CA TYR A 74 6.00 1.58 -6.80
C TYR A 74 7.27 2.38 -7.10
N ALA A 75 8.35 1.71 -7.53
CA ALA A 75 9.55 2.40 -7.97
C ALA A 75 9.29 3.32 -9.17
N VAL A 76 8.57 2.84 -10.19
CA VAL A 76 8.20 3.65 -11.37
C VAL A 76 7.33 4.84 -10.96
N PHE A 77 6.33 4.63 -10.11
CA PHE A 77 5.48 5.69 -9.60
C PHE A 77 6.28 6.75 -8.84
N MET A 78 7.22 6.33 -7.99
CA MET A 78 8.07 7.26 -7.24
C MET A 78 9.00 8.06 -8.14
N ILE A 79 9.60 7.44 -9.16
CA ILE A 79 10.40 8.15 -10.16
C ILE A 79 9.55 9.22 -10.85
N PHE A 80 8.31 8.89 -11.22
CA PHE A 80 7.38 9.85 -11.82
C PHE A 80 7.09 11.04 -10.89
N VAL A 81 6.74 10.79 -9.63
CA VAL A 81 6.46 11.84 -8.63
C VAL A 81 7.67 12.75 -8.41
N ILE A 82 8.87 12.18 -8.26
CA ILE A 82 10.11 12.93 -8.07
C ILE A 82 10.45 13.77 -9.31
N SER A 83 10.23 13.21 -10.51
CA SER A 83 10.51 13.92 -11.76
C SER A 83 9.64 15.15 -11.98
N ARG A 84 8.39 15.13 -11.48
CA ARG A 84 7.42 16.21 -11.62
C ARG A 84 7.59 17.32 -10.58
N ASN A 85 8.06 17.00 -9.39
CA ASN A 85 8.28 17.98 -8.33
C ASN A 85 9.50 17.60 -7.49
N ARG A 86 10.67 18.11 -7.91
CA ARG A 86 11.95 17.84 -7.25
C ARG A 86 12.02 18.46 -5.85
N ASP A 87 11.49 19.66 -5.67
CA ASP A 87 11.56 20.39 -4.39
C ASP A 87 10.69 19.72 -3.31
N GLY A 88 9.57 19.10 -3.72
CA GLY A 88 8.71 18.29 -2.87
C GLY A 88 9.06 16.80 -2.82
N ALA A 89 10.20 16.37 -3.37
CA ALA A 89 10.53 14.95 -3.50
C ALA A 89 10.66 14.26 -2.13
N THR A 90 11.44 14.82 -1.22
CA THR A 90 11.69 14.25 0.10
C THR A 90 10.41 13.99 0.91
N PRO A 91 9.50 14.97 1.13
CA PRO A 91 8.27 14.70 1.87
C PRO A 91 7.35 13.69 1.17
N ASN A 92 7.30 13.66 -0.16
CA ASN A 92 6.55 12.64 -0.90
C ASN A 92 7.12 11.23 -0.70
N VAL A 93 8.45 11.07 -0.74
CA VAL A 93 9.14 9.79 -0.53
C VAL A 93 8.92 9.28 0.89
N VAL A 94 9.14 10.13 1.90
CA VAL A 94 8.96 9.76 3.30
C VAL A 94 7.52 9.36 3.58
N PHE A 95 6.56 10.16 3.10
CA PHE A 95 5.14 9.83 3.23
C PHE A 95 4.80 8.49 2.55
N PHE A 96 5.26 8.30 1.32
CA PHE A 96 5.09 7.04 0.59
C PHE A 96 5.61 5.85 1.39
N MET A 97 6.84 5.92 1.91
CA MET A 97 7.47 4.82 2.66
C MET A 97 6.70 4.44 3.91
N ILE A 98 6.24 5.43 4.70
CA ILE A 98 5.49 5.19 5.93
C ILE A 98 4.17 4.47 5.61
N VAL A 99 3.40 5.00 4.65
CA VAL A 99 2.10 4.45 4.29
C VAL A 99 2.25 3.08 3.64
N TYR A 100 3.24 2.92 2.76
CA TYR A 100 3.60 1.65 2.14
C TYR A 100 3.86 0.57 3.20
N LEU A 101 4.65 0.88 4.23
CA LEU A 101 4.99 -0.06 5.28
C LEU A 101 3.72 -0.47 6.06
N LEU A 102 2.90 0.49 6.47
CA LEU A 102 1.67 0.23 7.22
C LEU A 102 0.68 -0.64 6.41
N PHE A 103 0.52 -0.35 5.12
CA PHE A 103 -0.36 -1.12 4.24
C PHE A 103 0.17 -2.53 3.99
N THR A 104 1.48 -2.69 3.84
CA THR A 104 2.12 -3.99 3.67
C THR A 104 1.97 -4.84 4.94
N ILE A 105 2.16 -4.25 6.12
CA ILE A 105 1.92 -4.96 7.40
C ILE A 105 0.46 -5.41 7.50
N ALA A 106 -0.49 -4.52 7.17
CA ALA A 106 -1.91 -4.86 7.20
C ALA A 106 -2.26 -5.98 6.19
N GLU A 107 -1.76 -5.89 4.96
CA GLU A 107 -1.92 -6.91 3.92
C GLU A 107 -1.42 -8.28 4.39
N VAL A 108 -0.18 -8.35 4.90
CA VAL A 108 0.42 -9.60 5.39
C VAL A 108 -0.34 -10.16 6.59
N ALA A 109 -0.72 -9.32 7.56
CA ALA A 109 -1.45 -9.76 8.75
C ALA A 109 -2.83 -10.35 8.39
N PHE A 110 -3.56 -9.71 7.47
CA PHE A 110 -4.86 -10.21 7.02
C PHE A 110 -4.73 -11.46 6.13
N LEU A 111 -3.73 -11.51 5.25
CA LEU A 111 -3.45 -12.70 4.44
C LEU A 111 -3.06 -13.87 5.32
N TYR A 112 -2.17 -13.68 6.29
CA TYR A 112 -1.76 -14.73 7.24
C TYR A 112 -2.95 -15.31 7.99
N ARG A 113 -3.82 -14.44 8.54
CA ARG A 113 -5.06 -14.87 9.20
C ARG A 113 -5.99 -15.62 8.24
N LYS A 114 -6.09 -15.20 6.99
CA LYS A 114 -6.93 -15.85 5.99
C LYS A 114 -6.35 -17.17 5.50
N VAL A 115 -5.04 -17.34 5.48
CA VAL A 115 -4.37 -18.57 5.06
C VAL A 115 -4.44 -19.65 6.14
N ASN A 116 -4.24 -19.26 7.41
CA ASN A 116 -4.20 -20.17 8.56
C ASN A 116 -5.58 -20.44 9.21
N GLN A 117 -6.65 -19.88 8.64
CA GLN A 117 -8.04 -20.29 8.86
C GLN A 117 -8.46 -21.26 7.76
#